data_AF-A0AAN4ZEG3-F1
#
_entry.id   AF-A0AAN4ZEG3-F1
#
_cell.length_a   1.000
_cell.length_b   1.000
_cell.length_c   1.000
_cell.angle_alpha   90.00
_cell.angle_beta   90.00
_cell.angle_gamma   90.00
#
_symmetry.space_group_name_H-M   'P 1'
#
loop_
_entity.id
_entity.type
_entity.pdbx_description
1 polymer ?
#
loop_
_entity_poly.entity_id
_entity_poly.type
_entity_poly.pdbx_seq_one_letter_code
_entity_poly.pdbx_strand_id
1 'polypeptide(L)'
;IYFSQDCSLLWRISRCSAFSEIVSKPIIVMSYAYLAIAIERMLAMWLNFRYEQSSNQVLGIIGFVVVWFEYVIDFVRNVVSLFTDDGSSSGFSVYCMSTSSVDMLVGFRLIPISVVSLALFIGICIYVRIRNRAWMRECNHSLTARFQERITYKATRLILPNAIIFCFMYAFSLM
;
A
#
# COMPACT_ATOMS: atom_id res chain seq x y z
N ILE A 1 37.31 31.84 -9.22
CA ILE A 1 36.67 30.74 -8.46
C ILE A 1 36.20 29.73 -9.50
N TYR A 2 36.96 28.65 -9.66
CA TYR A 2 36.69 27.55 -10.59
C TYR A 2 35.52 26.73 -10.02
N PHE A 3 34.35 26.75 -10.66
CA PHE A 3 33.30 25.73 -10.44
C PHE A 3 33.73 24.45 -11.17
N SER A 4 34.70 23.75 -10.60
CA SER A 4 35.06 22.40 -11.05
C SER A 4 34.08 21.39 -10.44
N GLN A 5 33.31 20.75 -11.33
CA GLN A 5 33.06 19.31 -11.27
C GLN A 5 32.23 18.71 -10.12
N ASP A 6 31.03 19.23 -9.88
CA ASP A 6 29.95 18.41 -9.28
C ASP A 6 28.80 18.21 -10.28
N CYS A 7 29.14 17.73 -11.49
CA CYS A 7 28.16 17.20 -12.44
C CYS A 7 27.68 15.78 -12.06
N SER A 8 28.06 15.25 -10.90
CA SER A 8 27.65 13.94 -10.37
C SER A 8 26.14 13.83 -10.11
N LEU A 9 25.46 14.97 -9.98
CA LEU A 9 24.01 15.08 -9.76
C LEU A 9 23.18 15.20 -11.06
N LEU A 10 23.81 15.40 -12.22
CA LEU A 10 23.10 15.50 -13.49
C LEU A 10 22.91 14.11 -14.11
N TRP A 11 21.65 13.68 -14.16
CA TRP A 11 21.24 12.40 -14.73
C TRP A 11 20.55 12.63 -16.08
N ARG A 12 20.59 11.61 -16.95
CA ARG A 12 19.78 11.60 -18.18
C ARG A 12 18.30 11.49 -17.81
N ILE A 13 17.42 12.12 -18.59
CA ILE A 13 15.96 12.12 -18.40
C ILE A 13 15.40 10.70 -18.22
N SER A 14 15.87 9.74 -19.04
CA SER A 14 15.41 8.34 -18.97
C SER A 14 15.78 7.66 -17.66
N ARG A 15 17.04 7.80 -17.22
CA ARG A 15 17.53 7.31 -15.92
C ARG A 15 16.84 8.00 -14.75
N CYS A 16 16.52 9.28 -14.92
CA CYS A 16 15.77 10.07 -13.95
C CYS A 16 14.35 9.55 -13.74
N SER A 17 13.64 9.28 -14.84
CA SER A 17 12.30 8.73 -14.82
C SER A 17 12.28 7.34 -14.20
N ALA A 18 13.20 6.45 -14.59
CA ALA A 18 13.30 5.11 -14.02
C ALA A 18 13.66 5.14 -12.52
N PHE A 19 14.56 6.04 -12.10
CA PHE A 19 14.92 6.21 -10.68
C PHE A 19 13.74 6.73 -9.85
N SER A 20 13.04 7.74 -10.36
CA SER A 20 11.85 8.30 -9.70
C SER A 20 10.72 7.27 -9.59
N GLU A 21 10.55 6.44 -10.62
CA GLU A 21 9.58 5.34 -10.61
C GLU A 21 9.95 4.27 -9.56
N ILE A 22 11.24 3.91 -9.43
CA ILE A 22 11.72 3.00 -8.38
C ILE A 22 11.46 3.56 -6.98
N VAL A 23 11.66 4.87 -6.76
CA VAL A 23 11.46 5.49 -5.44
C VAL A 23 9.98 5.63 -5.09
N SER A 24 9.11 5.87 -6.08
CA SER A 24 7.67 6.10 -5.85
C SER A 24 6.82 4.82 -5.79
N LYS A 25 7.19 3.75 -6.50
CA LYS A 25 6.41 2.50 -6.52
C LYS A 25 6.22 1.79 -5.18
N PRO A 26 7.21 1.73 -4.25
CA PRO A 26 7.00 1.11 -2.94
C PRO A 26 5.79 1.69 -2.21
N ILE A 27 5.55 3.00 -2.36
CA ILE A 27 4.45 3.68 -1.70
C ILE A 27 3.10 3.26 -2.31
N ILE A 28 3.07 3.06 -3.63
CA ILE A 28 1.91 2.49 -4.35
C ILE A 28 1.60 1.07 -3.85
N VAL A 29 2.61 0.20 -3.76
CA VAL A 29 2.43 -1.18 -3.29
C VAL A 29 1.91 -1.22 -1.86
N MET A 30 2.44 -0.34 -0.99
CA MET A 30 1.95 -0.23 0.38
C MET A 30 0.47 0.15 0.44
N SER A 31 0.00 1.05 -0.43
CA SER A 31 -1.42 1.43 -0.49
C SER A 31 -2.32 0.25 -0.91
N TYR A 32 -1.90 -0.55 -1.89
CA TYR A 32 -2.62 -1.76 -2.30
C TYR A 32 -2.56 -2.86 -1.24
N ALA A 33 -1.44 -3.00 -0.54
CA ALA A 33 -1.31 -3.94 0.58
C ALA A 33 -2.28 -3.59 1.71
N TYR A 34 -2.42 -2.31 2.06
CA TYR A 34 -3.41 -1.88 3.06
C TYR A 34 -4.84 -2.19 2.62
N LEU A 35 -5.17 -1.97 1.35
CA LEU A 35 -6.49 -2.30 0.80
C LEU A 35 -6.75 -3.81 0.85
N ALA A 36 -5.78 -4.63 0.41
CA ALA A 36 -5.88 -6.08 0.42
C ALA A 36 -6.08 -6.63 1.84
N ILE A 37 -5.32 -6.13 2.81
CA ILE A 37 -5.48 -6.47 4.23
C ILE A 37 -6.87 -6.07 4.72
N ALA A 38 -7.34 -4.86 4.40
CA ALA A 38 -8.67 -4.41 4.80
C ALA A 38 -9.79 -5.32 4.25
N ILE A 39 -9.70 -5.72 2.98
CA ILE A 39 -10.63 -6.65 2.33
C ILE A 39 -10.57 -8.03 2.99
N GLU A 40 -9.38 -8.58 3.20
CA GLU A 40 -9.19 -9.88 3.86
C GLU A 40 -9.86 -9.89 5.24
N ARG A 41 -9.63 -8.83 6.05
CA ARG A 41 -10.23 -8.71 7.38
C ARG A 41 -11.75 -8.55 7.31
N MET A 42 -12.27 -7.83 6.32
CA MET A 42 -13.72 -7.69 6.12
C MET A 42 -14.36 -9.04 5.76
N LEU A 43 -13.75 -9.79 4.83
CA LEU A 43 -14.19 -11.12 4.44
C LEU A 43 -14.12 -12.10 5.60
N ALA A 44 -13.03 -12.09 6.37
CA ALA A 44 -12.88 -12.94 7.55
C ALA A 44 -14.02 -12.72 8.55
N MET A 45 -14.44 -11.47 8.78
CA MET A 45 -15.55 -11.15 9.70
C MET A 45 -16.93 -11.49 9.14
N TRP A 46 -17.18 -11.24 7.85
CA TRP A 46 -18.46 -11.57 7.21
C TRP A 46 -18.68 -13.06 7.08
N LEU A 47 -17.63 -13.80 6.74
CA LEU A 47 -17.69 -15.24 6.52
C LEU A 47 -17.32 -16.04 7.77
N ASN A 48 -17.36 -15.46 8.98
CA ASN A 48 -16.95 -16.11 10.24
C ASN A 48 -17.29 -17.62 10.30
N PHE A 49 -18.51 -18.01 9.93
CA PHE A 49 -18.96 -19.40 9.96
C PHE A 49 -18.34 -20.31 8.88
N ARG A 50 -18.18 -19.78 7.65
CA ARG A 50 -17.55 -20.50 6.53
C ARG A 50 -16.03 -20.51 6.65
N TYR A 51 -15.45 -19.44 7.18
CA TYR A 51 -14.01 -19.26 7.39
C TYR A 51 -13.49 -20.17 8.52
N GLU A 52 -14.33 -20.47 9.50
CA GLU A 52 -14.01 -21.45 10.56
C GLU A 52 -13.96 -22.89 9.99
N GLN A 53 -14.81 -23.22 9.03
CA GLN A 53 -14.83 -24.53 8.37
C GLN A 53 -13.76 -24.65 7.27
N SER A 54 -13.45 -23.55 6.60
CA SER A 54 -12.44 -23.46 5.56
C SER A 54 -11.16 -22.90 6.16
N SER A 55 -10.25 -23.76 6.60
CA SER A 55 -8.89 -23.47 7.09
C SER A 55 -7.98 -22.81 6.01
N ASN A 56 -8.49 -21.84 5.27
CA ASN A 56 -7.85 -21.29 4.09
C ASN A 56 -7.27 -19.91 4.43
N GLN A 57 -6.16 -19.92 5.17
CA GLN A 57 -5.18 -18.82 5.17
C GLN A 57 -4.62 -18.51 3.77
N VAL A 58 -4.91 -19.38 2.80
CA VAL A 58 -4.56 -19.28 1.38
C VAL A 58 -5.00 -17.96 0.74
N LEU A 59 -6.14 -17.39 1.14
CA LEU A 59 -6.65 -16.14 0.56
C LEU A 59 -5.73 -14.94 0.82
N GLY A 60 -5.17 -14.84 2.03
CA GLY A 60 -4.19 -13.80 2.37
C GLY A 60 -2.87 -13.99 1.63
N ILE A 61 -2.43 -15.24 1.45
CA ILE A 61 -1.21 -15.58 0.70
C ILE A 61 -1.37 -15.23 -0.78
N ILE A 62 -2.49 -15.58 -1.41
CA ILE A 62 -2.76 -15.22 -2.80
C ILE A 62 -2.78 -13.71 -2.97
N GLY A 63 -3.46 -12.97 -2.07
CA GLY A 63 -3.47 -11.51 -2.10
C GLY A 63 -2.08 -10.91 -1.99
N PHE A 64 -1.25 -11.43 -1.08
CA PHE A 64 0.15 -11.00 -0.94
C PHE A 64 0.96 -11.25 -2.21
N VAL A 65 0.89 -12.45 -2.77
CA VAL A 65 1.63 -12.81 -3.99
C VAL A 65 1.20 -11.91 -5.16
N VAL A 66 -0.09 -11.68 -5.35
CA VAL A 66 -0.60 -10.83 -6.44
C VAL A 66 -0.11 -9.39 -6.31
N VAL A 67 -0.22 -8.79 -5.11
CA VAL A 67 0.22 -7.39 -4.87
C VAL A 67 1.72 -7.22 -5.08
N TRP A 68 2.53 -8.22 -4.73
CA TRP A 68 3.99 -8.15 -4.87
C TRP A 68 4.48 -8.53 -6.25
N PHE A 69 3.81 -9.44 -6.95
CA PHE A 69 4.26 -9.93 -8.25
C PHE A 69 4.29 -8.83 -9.32
N GLU A 70 3.24 -7.99 -9.37
CA GLU A 70 3.19 -6.83 -10.28
C GLU A 70 4.34 -5.86 -10.00
N TYR A 71 4.61 -5.57 -8.71
CA TYR A 71 5.72 -4.72 -8.32
C TYR A 71 7.09 -5.27 -8.71
N VAL A 72 7.33 -6.56 -8.47
CA VAL A 72 8.64 -7.18 -8.76
C VAL A 72 8.94 -7.13 -10.25
N ILE A 73 7.95 -7.41 -11.11
CA ILE A 73 8.14 -7.35 -12.57
C ILE A 73 8.54 -5.93 -13.01
N ASP A 74 7.80 -4.92 -12.55
CA ASP A 74 8.06 -3.54 -12.93
C ASP A 74 9.37 -3.02 -12.35
N PHE A 75 9.70 -3.38 -11.11
CA PHE A 75 10.97 -3.03 -10.49
C PHE A 75 12.14 -3.60 -11.30
N VAL A 76 12.09 -4.89 -11.65
CA VAL A 76 13.14 -5.53 -12.46
C VAL A 76 13.25 -4.85 -13.83
N ARG A 77 12.12 -4.53 -14.48
CA ARG A 77 12.11 -3.83 -15.77
C ARG A 77 12.78 -2.46 -15.69
N ASN A 78 12.44 -1.68 -14.67
CA ASN A 78 12.97 -0.32 -14.48
C ASN A 78 14.45 -0.36 -14.09
N VAL A 79 14.87 -1.30 -13.26
CA VAL A 79 16.28 -1.54 -12.92
C VAL A 79 17.08 -1.95 -14.16
N VAL A 80 16.55 -2.87 -14.98
CA VAL A 80 17.21 -3.25 -16.24
C VAL A 80 17.33 -2.03 -17.16
N SER A 81 16.28 -1.22 -17.31
CA SER A 81 16.35 0.00 -18.13
C SER A 81 17.39 1.02 -17.62
N LEU A 82 17.62 1.09 -16.31
CA LEU A 82 18.69 1.93 -15.74
C LEU A 82 20.10 1.47 -16.16
N PHE A 83 20.28 0.16 -16.36
CA PHE A 83 21.57 -0.44 -16.73
C PHE A 83 21.78 -0.60 -18.23
N THR A 84 20.71 -0.75 -19.03
CA THR A 84 20.83 -0.99 -20.49
C THR A 84 20.67 0.25 -21.35
N ASP A 85 20.23 1.38 -20.80
CA ASP A 85 20.00 2.60 -21.57
C ASP A 85 21.31 3.38 -21.81
N ASP A 86 22.10 2.87 -22.75
CA ASP A 86 23.35 3.46 -23.25
C ASP A 86 23.22 4.07 -24.65
N GLY A 87 22.03 4.05 -25.28
CA GLY A 87 21.92 4.22 -26.74
C GLY A 87 21.21 5.46 -27.29
N SER A 88 20.28 6.11 -26.59
CA SER A 88 19.49 7.20 -27.23
C SER A 88 20.11 8.58 -26.98
N SER A 89 20.49 9.23 -28.08
CA SER A 89 21.19 10.51 -28.21
C SER A 89 20.34 11.75 -27.88
N SER A 90 19.81 11.88 -26.67
CA SER A 90 19.23 13.15 -26.20
C SER A 90 20.25 13.89 -25.33
N GLY A 91 20.77 15.00 -25.85
CA GLY A 91 21.83 15.82 -25.23
C GLY A 91 21.39 16.67 -24.04
N PHE A 92 20.28 16.33 -23.37
CA PHE A 92 19.73 17.11 -22.27
C PHE A 92 19.83 16.34 -20.95
N SER A 93 20.70 16.83 -20.07
CA SER A 93 20.83 16.39 -18.67
C SER A 93 19.97 17.27 -17.77
N VAL A 94 19.19 16.68 -16.86
CA VAL A 94 18.30 17.40 -15.94
C VAL A 94 18.59 17.01 -14.50
N TYR A 95 18.26 17.92 -13.58
CA TYR A 95 18.27 17.60 -12.16
C TYR A 95 17.09 16.69 -11.82
N CYS A 96 17.40 15.52 -11.26
CA CYS A 96 16.38 14.61 -10.74
C CYS A 96 15.95 15.05 -9.34
N MET A 97 14.93 15.90 -9.29
CA MET A 97 14.18 16.09 -8.06
C MET A 97 13.10 15.01 -8.00
N SER A 98 13.13 14.19 -6.95
CA SER A 98 12.15 13.12 -6.68
C SER A 98 10.70 13.60 -6.56
N THR A 99 10.48 14.93 -6.53
CA THR A 99 9.18 15.57 -6.37
C THR A 99 8.51 16.00 -7.69
N SER A 100 9.24 16.09 -8.82
CA SER A 100 8.69 16.69 -10.05
C SER A 100 8.00 15.72 -11.01
N SER A 101 8.11 14.40 -10.78
CA SER A 101 7.52 13.38 -11.65
C SER A 101 6.54 12.46 -10.94
N VAL A 102 5.88 12.94 -9.88
CA VAL A 102 4.68 12.24 -9.41
C VAL A 102 3.63 12.51 -10.47
N ASP A 103 3.49 11.58 -11.42
CA ASP A 103 2.46 11.66 -12.44
C ASP A 103 1.13 11.99 -11.75
N MET A 104 0.50 13.12 -12.10
CA MET A 104 -0.78 13.53 -11.50
C MET A 104 -1.80 12.39 -11.54
N LEU A 105 -1.68 11.50 -12.54
CA LEU A 105 -2.49 10.30 -12.71
C LEU A 105 -2.30 9.27 -11.58
N VAL A 106 -1.08 9.10 -11.07
CA VAL A 106 -0.76 8.23 -9.93
C VAL A 106 -1.35 8.81 -8.65
N GLY A 107 -1.21 10.12 -8.44
CA GLY A 107 -1.85 10.83 -7.32
C GLY A 107 -3.37 10.64 -7.33
N PHE A 108 -4.02 10.85 -8.48
CA PHE A 108 -5.47 10.71 -8.63
C PHE A 108 -5.99 9.29 -8.38
N ARG A 109 -5.18 8.25 -8.65
CA ARG A 109 -5.53 6.85 -8.35
C ARG A 109 -5.29 6.46 -6.90
N LEU A 110 -4.25 6.99 -6.25
CA LEU A 110 -3.92 6.60 -4.88
C LEU A 110 -4.81 7.22 -3.81
N ILE A 111 -5.29 8.44 -4.03
CA ILE A 111 -6.22 9.12 -3.11
C ILE A 111 -7.50 8.30 -2.86
N PRO A 112 -8.25 7.84 -3.88
CA PRO A 112 -9.46 7.04 -3.64
C PRO A 112 -9.12 5.70 -2.98
N ILE A 113 -7.99 5.07 -3.33
CA ILE A 113 -7.58 3.80 -2.70
C ILE A 113 -7.30 3.99 -1.21
N SER A 114 -6.56 5.05 -0.84
CA SER A 114 -6.24 5.33 0.55
C SER A 114 -7.50 5.71 1.35
N VAL A 115 -8.39 6.54 0.79
CA VAL A 115 -9.67 6.90 1.40
C VAL A 115 -10.56 5.67 1.60
N VAL A 116 -10.67 4.78 0.60
CA VAL A 116 -11.43 3.53 0.70
C VAL A 116 -10.84 2.61 1.76
N SER A 117 -9.52 2.45 1.81
CA SER A 117 -8.86 1.63 2.85
C SER A 117 -9.15 2.17 4.25
N LEU A 118 -9.12 3.49 4.44
CA LEU A 118 -9.39 4.14 5.71
C LEU A 118 -10.87 3.96 6.11
N ALA A 119 -11.80 4.15 5.18
CA ALA A 119 -13.21 3.90 5.40
C ALA A 119 -13.48 2.44 5.80
N LEU A 120 -12.82 1.48 5.15
CA LEU A 120 -12.91 0.06 5.52
C LEU A 120 -12.39 -0.19 6.93
N PHE A 121 -11.20 0.31 7.29
CA PHE A 121 -10.67 0.12 8.65
C PHE A 121 -11.56 0.75 9.74
N ILE A 122 -12.14 1.92 9.47
CA ILE A 122 -13.13 2.55 10.37
C ILE A 122 -14.39 1.68 10.48
N GLY A 123 -14.90 1.19 9.35
CA GLY A 123 -16.04 0.28 9.31
C GLY A 123 -15.82 -0.99 10.11
N ILE A 124 -14.63 -1.61 9.98
CA ILE A 124 -14.20 -2.78 10.76
C ILE A 124 -14.21 -2.45 12.26
N CYS A 125 -13.63 -1.31 12.67
CA CYS A 125 -13.61 -0.87 14.06
C CYS A 125 -15.02 -0.68 14.63
N ILE A 126 -15.91 0.00 13.89
CA ILE A 126 -17.29 0.24 14.30
C ILE A 126 -18.04 -1.09 14.39
N TYR A 127 -17.92 -1.95 13.37
CA TYR A 127 -18.55 -3.25 13.32
C TYR A 127 -18.17 -4.11 14.53
N VAL A 128 -16.86 -4.27 14.79
CA VAL A 128 -16.38 -5.05 15.94
C VAL A 128 -16.83 -4.44 17.26
N ARG A 129 -16.92 -3.11 17.37
CA ARG A 129 -17.42 -2.44 18.58
C ARG A 129 -18.91 -2.70 18.81
N ILE A 130 -19.73 -2.65 17.76
CA ILE A 130 -21.17 -2.96 17.82
C ILE A 130 -21.36 -4.44 18.16
N ARG A 131 -20.64 -5.34 17.45
CA ARG A 131 -20.67 -6.78 17.70
C ARG A 131 -20.29 -7.08 19.15
N ASN A 132 -19.14 -6.61 19.64
CA ASN A 132 -18.72 -6.83 21.03
C ASN A 132 -19.78 -6.38 22.07
N ARG A 133 -20.52 -5.30 21.80
CA ARG A 133 -21.63 -4.86 22.68
C ARG A 133 -22.83 -5.80 22.63
N ALA A 134 -23.20 -6.29 21.45
CA ALA A 134 -24.28 -7.27 21.31
C ALA A 134 -23.93 -8.60 22.00
N TRP A 135 -22.65 -9.03 21.93
CA TRP A 135 -22.20 -10.30 22.47
C TRP A 135 -22.19 -10.37 24.00
N MET A 136 -22.06 -9.24 24.69
CA MET A 136 -22.25 -9.18 26.14
C MET A 136 -23.70 -9.54 26.55
N ARG A 137 -24.64 -9.58 25.60
CA ARG A 137 -26.04 -9.96 25.84
C ARG A 137 -26.34 -11.43 25.53
N GLU A 138 -25.50 -12.13 24.76
CA GLU A 138 -25.73 -13.52 24.33
C GLU A 138 -24.62 -14.49 24.80
N CYS A 139 -24.99 -15.47 25.62
CA CYS A 139 -24.07 -16.42 26.27
C CYS A 139 -23.64 -17.63 25.42
N ASN A 140 -24.22 -17.87 24.23
CA ASN A 140 -24.15 -19.18 23.55
C ASN A 140 -23.25 -19.26 22.30
N HIS A 141 -22.25 -18.39 22.13
CA HIS A 141 -21.40 -18.41 20.93
C HIS A 141 -20.06 -19.14 21.09
N SER A 142 -19.53 -19.64 19.96
CA SER A 142 -18.25 -20.34 19.87
C SER A 142 -17.08 -19.48 20.36
N LEU A 143 -16.24 -20.07 21.21
CA LEU A 143 -15.08 -19.41 21.83
C LEU A 143 -14.04 -18.96 20.79
N THR A 144 -13.89 -19.72 19.71
CA THR A 144 -13.02 -19.49 18.56
C THR A 144 -13.32 -18.19 17.84
N ALA A 145 -14.59 -17.91 17.53
CA ALA A 145 -15.01 -16.65 16.90
C ALA A 145 -14.66 -15.44 17.78
N ARG A 146 -14.80 -15.55 19.10
CA ARG A 146 -14.42 -14.48 20.05
C ARG A 146 -12.91 -14.21 20.04
N PHE A 147 -12.08 -15.25 19.96
CA PHE A 147 -10.64 -15.07 19.87
C PHE A 147 -10.24 -14.41 18.55
N GLN A 148 -10.80 -14.84 17.43
CA GLN A 148 -10.50 -14.29 16.10
C GLN A 148 -10.93 -12.82 15.97
N GLU A 149 -12.10 -12.45 16.49
CA GLU A 149 -12.56 -11.06 16.51
C GLU A 149 -11.69 -10.18 17.41
N ARG A 150 -11.26 -10.67 18.59
CA ARG A 150 -10.37 -9.92 19.48
C ARG A 150 -8.98 -9.71 18.86
N ILE A 151 -8.44 -10.73 18.18
CA ILE A 151 -7.16 -10.62 17.46
C ILE A 151 -7.30 -9.62 16.31
N THR A 152 -8.39 -9.71 15.54
CA THR A 152 -8.67 -8.79 14.43
C THR A 152 -8.82 -7.35 14.92
N TYR A 153 -9.51 -7.11 16.04
CA TYR A 153 -9.63 -5.80 16.66
C TYR A 153 -8.28 -5.21 17.08
N LYS A 154 -7.45 -6.01 17.76
CA LYS A 154 -6.12 -5.57 18.21
C LYS A 154 -5.22 -5.22 17.02
N ALA A 155 -5.23 -6.06 15.98
CA ALA A 155 -4.47 -5.81 14.75
C ALA A 155 -4.96 -4.55 14.03
N THR A 156 -6.28 -4.40 13.86
CA THR A 156 -6.90 -3.22 13.22
C THR A 156 -6.56 -1.95 13.99
N ARG A 157 -6.63 -1.96 15.32
CA ARG A 157 -6.28 -0.82 16.17
C ARG A 157 -4.80 -0.42 16.05
N LEU A 158 -3.91 -1.36 15.75
CA LEU A 158 -2.49 -1.08 15.52
C LEU A 158 -2.23 -0.52 14.11
N ILE A 159 -3.00 -0.96 13.12
CA ILE A 159 -2.87 -0.55 11.71
C ILE A 159 -3.56 0.79 11.43
N LEU A 160 -4.65 1.10 12.13
CA LEU A 160 -5.44 2.33 11.92
C LEU A 160 -4.62 3.63 12.03
N PRO A 161 -3.76 3.84 13.06
CA PRO A 161 -2.92 5.04 13.13
C PRO A 161 -1.96 5.13 11.94
N ASN A 162 -1.39 4.01 11.49
CA ASN A 162 -0.50 3.98 10.34
C ASN A 162 -1.24 4.37 9.05
N ALA A 163 -2.45 3.87 8.85
CA ALA A 163 -3.30 4.25 7.72
C ALA A 163 -3.68 5.74 7.75
N ILE A 164 -3.97 6.30 8.94
CA ILE A 164 -4.25 7.72 9.12
C ILE A 164 -3.02 8.57 8.75
N ILE A 165 -1.85 8.23 9.30
CA ILE A 165 -0.58 8.93 9.01
C ILE A 165 -0.29 8.87 7.51
N PHE A 166 -0.48 7.71 6.89
CA PHE A 166 -0.27 7.52 5.45
C PHE A 166 -1.19 8.43 4.63
N CYS A 167 -2.48 8.51 4.95
CA CYS A 167 -3.40 9.44 4.28
C CYS A 167 -2.99 10.90 4.44
N PHE A 168 -2.57 11.32 5.65
CA PHE A 168 -2.10 12.69 5.90
C PHE A 168 -0.82 13.02 5.12
N MET A 169 0.16 12.11 5.09
CA MET A 169 1.38 12.28 4.32
C MET A 169 1.08 12.45 2.82
N TYR A 170 0.14 11.68 2.28
CA TYR A 170 -0.30 11.83 0.89
C TYR A 170 -1.00 13.14 0.62
N ALA A 171 -1.94 13.54 1.49
CA ALA A 171 -2.61 14.83 1.36
C ALA A 171 -1.62 16.00 1.39
N PHE A 172 -0.59 15.94 2.25
CA PHE A 172 0.45 16.95 2.32
C PHE A 172 1.37 16.93 1.08
N SER A 173 1.66 15.76 0.51
CA SER A 173 2.47 15.66 -0.72
C SER A 173 1.79 16.23 -1.98
N LEU A 174 0.48 16.46 -1.92
CA LEU A 174 -0.34 17.02 -3.01
C LEU A 174 -0.54 18.54 -2.90
N MET A 175 -0.24 19.15 -1.75
CA MET A 175 -0.30 20.60 -1.52
C MET A 175 1.02 21.27 -1.89
#